data_AF-A0A328CDT9-F1
#
_entry.id   AF-A0A328CDT9-F1
#
_cell.length_a   1.000
_cell.length_b   1.000
_cell.length_c   1.000
_cell.angle_alpha   90.00
_cell.angle_beta   90.00
_cell.angle_gamma   90.00
#
_symmetry.space_group_name_H-M   'P 1'
#
loop_
_entity.id
_entity.type
_entity.pdbx_description
1 polymer ?
#
loop_
_entity_poly.entity_id
_entity_poly.type
_entity_poly.pdbx_seq_one_letter_code
_entity_poly.pdbx_strand_id
1 'polypeptide(L)'
;MTSEAYELQVLLELRQGEREQAEAVFAEAVAGLERVRQRVREAQRVWESREAKRRQGAQDFDARARQKGLALGELQTMDRYLEGLRYQCSEAQEELARVQEEERVAQRQVHAAQRAMQGAISALKAVESHHETWQDEQKTRARRRAEMQMDEIATRLWREQQP
;
A
#
# COMPACT_ATOMS: atom_id res chain seq x y z
N MET A 1 19.91 8.49 -42.74
CA MET A 1 18.57 8.10 -42.26
C MET A 1 18.70 7.71 -40.80
N THR A 2 18.72 8.69 -39.90
CA THR A 2 18.60 8.43 -38.47
C THR A 2 17.15 8.02 -38.25
N SER A 3 16.95 6.81 -37.72
CA SER A 3 15.67 6.31 -37.23
C SER A 3 14.88 7.46 -36.60
N GLU A 4 13.66 7.73 -37.07
CA GLU A 4 12.71 8.61 -36.38
C GLU A 4 12.33 7.93 -35.06
N ALA A 5 13.28 7.90 -34.12
CA ALA A 5 13.09 7.36 -32.78
C ALA A 5 12.40 8.44 -31.95
N TYR A 6 11.47 8.02 -31.10
CA TYR A 6 10.79 8.93 -30.20
C TYR A 6 11.78 9.58 -29.23
N GLU A 7 11.85 10.91 -29.24
CA GLU A 7 12.84 11.68 -28.47
C GLU A 7 12.73 11.48 -26.95
N LEU A 8 11.55 11.09 -26.47
CA LEU A 8 11.27 10.84 -25.05
C LEU A 8 11.16 9.34 -24.72
N GLN A 9 11.72 8.45 -25.56
CA GLN A 9 11.69 7.01 -25.30
C GLN A 9 12.31 6.64 -23.95
N VAL A 10 13.46 7.24 -23.60
CA VAL A 10 14.12 7.02 -22.30
C VAL A 10 13.22 7.47 -21.14
N LEU A 11 12.48 8.58 -21.31
CA LEU A 11 11.55 9.05 -20.28
C LEU A 11 10.37 8.08 -20.11
N LEU A 12 9.85 7.52 -21.20
CA LEU A 12 8.79 6.51 -21.16
C LEU A 12 9.23 5.29 -20.35
N GLU A 13 10.41 4.75 -20.65
CA GLU A 13 11.00 3.60 -19.95
C GLU A 13 11.24 3.91 -18.46
N LEU A 14 11.75 5.11 -18.14
CA LEU A 14 11.91 5.54 -16.75
C LEU A 14 10.57 5.59 -16.01
N ARG A 15 9.51 6.14 -16.62
CA ARG A 15 8.18 6.20 -15.99
C ARG A 15 7.55 4.82 -15.84
N GLN A 16 7.80 3.90 -16.75
CA GLN A 16 7.39 2.49 -16.61
C GLN A 16 8.08 1.86 -15.40
N GLY A 17 9.40 2.05 -15.26
CA GLY A 17 10.15 1.57 -14.10
C GLY A 17 9.68 2.19 -12.78
N GLU A 18 9.40 3.50 -12.75
CA GLU A 18 8.85 4.17 -11.57
C GLU A 18 7.47 3.64 -11.17
N ARG A 19 6.61 3.32 -12.15
CA ARG A 19 5.31 2.69 -11.88
C ARG A 19 5.49 1.33 -11.23
N GLU A 20 6.36 0.50 -11.76
CA GLU A 20 6.65 -0.84 -11.23
C GLU A 20 7.25 -0.77 -9.82
N GLN A 21 8.18 0.16 -9.58
CA GLN A 21 8.74 0.39 -8.26
C GLN A 21 7.68 0.87 -7.27
N ALA A 22 6.81 1.81 -7.67
CA ALA A 22 5.75 2.30 -6.80
C ALA A 22 4.71 1.21 -6.49
N GLU A 23 4.42 0.33 -7.45
CA GLU A 23 3.57 -0.85 -7.26
C GLU A 23 4.20 -1.85 -6.28
N ALA A 24 5.50 -2.13 -6.40
CA ALA A 24 6.23 -3.00 -5.47
C ALA A 24 6.24 -2.42 -4.04
N VAL A 25 6.51 -1.12 -3.88
CA VAL A 25 6.47 -0.43 -2.58
C VAL A 25 5.07 -0.45 -1.97
N PHE A 26 4.03 -0.26 -2.79
CA PHE A 26 2.64 -0.37 -2.32
C PHE A 26 2.31 -1.79 -1.86
N ALA A 27 2.69 -2.81 -2.63
CA ALA A 27 2.49 -4.20 -2.26
C ALA A 27 3.21 -4.56 -0.95
N GLU A 28 4.45 -4.10 -0.78
CA GLU A 28 5.21 -4.30 0.46
C GLU A 28 4.53 -3.61 1.66
N ALA A 29 4.05 -2.37 1.49
CA ALA A 29 3.35 -1.64 2.54
C ALA A 29 2.05 -2.34 2.96
N VAL A 30 1.28 -2.88 2.00
CA VAL A 30 0.08 -3.68 2.28
C VAL A 30 0.42 -4.95 3.05
N ALA A 31 1.43 -5.71 2.60
CA ALA A 31 1.89 -6.90 3.31
C ALA A 31 2.43 -6.57 4.72
N GLY A 32 3.05 -5.41 4.90
CA GLY A 32 3.46 -4.89 6.20
C GLY A 32 2.26 -4.62 7.11
N LEU A 33 1.24 -3.94 6.62
CA LEU A 33 0.00 -3.67 7.36
C LEU A 33 -0.73 -4.96 7.76
N GLU A 34 -0.79 -5.96 6.89
CA GLU A 34 -1.40 -7.26 7.21
C GLU A 34 -0.68 -7.98 8.35
N ARG A 35 0.66 -7.98 8.33
CA ARG A 35 1.48 -8.53 9.43
C ARG A 35 1.21 -7.81 10.75
N VAL A 36 1.10 -6.49 10.74
CA VAL A 36 0.78 -5.72 11.95
C VAL A 36 -0.64 -6.00 12.43
N ARG A 37 -1.62 -6.08 11.53
CA ARG A 37 -3.01 -6.47 11.87
C ARG A 37 -3.10 -7.85 12.51
N GLN A 38 -2.30 -8.80 12.04
CA GLN A 38 -2.22 -10.11 12.68
C GLN A 38 -1.70 -9.98 14.12
N ARG A 39 -0.65 -9.20 14.34
CA ARG A 39 -0.12 -8.92 15.69
C ARG A 39 -1.14 -8.22 16.59
N VAL A 40 -1.93 -7.28 16.07
CA VAL A 40 -3.04 -6.66 16.82
C VAL A 40 -4.03 -7.72 17.27
N ARG A 41 -4.43 -8.64 16.39
CA ARG A 41 -5.36 -9.74 16.74
C ARG A 41 -4.78 -10.67 17.80
N GLU A 42 -3.50 -10.98 17.71
CA GLU A 42 -2.80 -11.81 18.69
C GLU A 42 -2.73 -11.10 20.06
N ALA A 43 -2.32 -9.84 20.10
CA ALA A 43 -2.29 -9.02 21.32
C ALA A 43 -3.69 -8.89 21.95
N GLN A 44 -4.72 -8.68 21.12
CA GLN A 44 -6.12 -8.63 21.55
C GLN A 44 -6.55 -9.93 22.23
N ARG A 45 -6.25 -11.09 21.63
CA ARG A 45 -6.55 -12.41 22.22
C ARG A 45 -5.83 -12.62 23.55
N VAL A 46 -4.57 -12.19 23.65
CA VAL A 46 -3.81 -12.27 24.91
C VAL A 46 -4.49 -11.43 25.99
N TRP A 47 -4.82 -10.18 25.69
CA TRP A 47 -5.51 -9.30 26.64
C TRP A 47 -6.86 -9.89 27.07
N GLU A 48 -7.69 -10.36 26.12
CA GLU A 48 -8.98 -11.00 26.41
C GLU A 48 -8.82 -12.24 27.31
N SER A 49 -7.82 -13.07 27.05
CA SER A 49 -7.55 -14.25 27.88
C SER A 49 -7.13 -13.87 29.30
N ARG A 50 -6.31 -12.82 29.47
CA ARG A 50 -5.88 -12.33 30.78
C ARG A 50 -7.06 -11.73 31.56
N GLU A 51 -7.87 -10.92 30.89
CA GLU A 51 -9.05 -10.30 31.49
C GLU A 51 -10.11 -11.36 31.87
N ALA A 52 -10.32 -12.38 31.03
CA ALA A 52 -11.18 -13.51 31.36
C ALA A 52 -10.69 -14.27 32.60
N LYS A 53 -9.38 -14.56 32.69
CA LYS A 53 -8.77 -15.19 33.88
C LYS A 53 -8.97 -14.33 35.13
N ARG A 54 -8.80 -13.02 35.03
CA ARG A 54 -9.03 -12.08 36.13
C ARG A 54 -10.47 -12.09 36.61
N ARG A 55 -11.44 -12.06 35.68
CA ARG A 55 -12.87 -12.14 36.00
C ARG A 55 -13.23 -13.47 36.65
N GLN A 56 -12.75 -14.58 36.09
CA GLN A 56 -12.97 -15.90 36.67
C GLN A 56 -12.39 -15.99 38.09
N GLY A 57 -11.14 -15.54 38.28
CA GLY A 57 -10.51 -15.52 39.61
C GLY A 57 -11.29 -14.68 40.64
N ALA A 58 -11.84 -13.53 40.23
CA ALA A 58 -12.69 -12.71 41.09
C ALA A 58 -14.02 -13.40 41.42
N GLN A 59 -14.66 -14.04 40.43
CA GLN A 59 -15.91 -14.79 40.65
C GLN A 59 -15.71 -16.00 41.57
N ASP A 60 -14.63 -16.74 41.37
CA ASP A 60 -14.26 -17.90 42.20
C ASP A 60 -14.00 -17.46 43.64
N PHE A 61 -13.34 -16.31 43.81
CA PHE A 61 -13.12 -15.70 45.12
C PHE A 61 -14.43 -15.31 45.81
N ASP A 62 -15.31 -14.57 45.12
CA ASP A 62 -16.61 -14.17 45.65
C ASP A 62 -17.48 -15.39 46.02
N ALA A 63 -17.47 -16.43 45.19
CA ALA A 63 -18.19 -17.67 45.44
C ALA A 63 -17.68 -18.40 46.70
N ARG A 64 -16.36 -18.48 46.87
CA ARG A 64 -15.74 -19.08 48.08
C ARG A 64 -16.04 -18.28 49.33
N ALA A 65 -15.95 -16.94 49.25
CA ALA A 65 -16.27 -16.03 50.34
C ALA A 65 -17.72 -16.23 50.83
N ARG A 66 -18.67 -16.38 49.90
CA ARG A 66 -20.10 -16.60 50.22
C ARG A 66 -20.40 -17.97 50.83
N GLN A 67 -19.70 -19.03 50.43
CA GLN A 67 -20.02 -20.39 50.86
C GLN A 67 -19.51 -20.75 52.25
N LYS A 68 -18.29 -20.34 52.60
CA LYS A 68 -17.61 -20.88 53.80
C LYS A 68 -17.11 -19.81 54.78
N GLY A 69 -17.13 -18.53 54.37
CA GLY A 69 -16.29 -17.52 54.99
C GLY A 69 -14.81 -17.81 54.71
N LEU A 70 -14.03 -16.79 54.40
CA LEU A 70 -12.59 -16.95 54.17
C LEU A 70 -11.83 -16.51 55.42
N ALA A 71 -10.81 -17.27 55.79
CA ALA A 71 -9.89 -16.84 56.83
C ALA A 71 -9.08 -15.62 56.35
N LEU A 72 -8.63 -14.76 57.28
CA LEU A 72 -7.89 -13.54 56.94
C LEU A 72 -6.64 -13.80 56.07
N GLY A 73 -5.94 -14.91 56.31
CA GLY A 73 -4.78 -15.30 55.49
C GLY A 73 -5.14 -15.73 54.06
N GLU A 74 -6.32 -16.32 53.86
CA GLU A 74 -6.82 -16.68 52.53
C GLU A 74 -7.24 -15.42 51.77
N LEU A 75 -7.89 -14.46 52.44
CA LEU A 75 -8.24 -13.15 51.88
C LEU A 75 -6.99 -12.42 51.35
N GLN A 76 -5.95 -12.29 52.18
CA GLN A 76 -4.70 -11.62 51.79
C GLN A 76 -3.97 -12.30 50.62
N THR A 77 -4.07 -13.63 50.52
CA THR A 77 -3.46 -14.39 49.42
C THR A 77 -4.21 -14.15 48.12
N MET A 78 -5.53 -14.12 48.19
CA MET A 78 -6.40 -13.87 47.03
C MET A 78 -6.31 -12.43 46.55
N ASP A 79 -6.22 -11.44 47.45
CA ASP A 79 -6.00 -10.05 47.09
C ASP A 79 -4.70 -9.87 46.29
N ARG A 80 -3.59 -10.44 46.76
CA ARG A 80 -2.31 -10.43 46.03
C ARG A 80 -2.40 -11.13 44.68
N TYR A 81 -3.13 -12.24 44.60
CA TYR A 81 -3.35 -12.94 43.34
C TYR A 81 -4.13 -12.09 42.33
N LEU A 82 -5.23 -11.46 42.76
CA LEU A 82 -6.04 -10.58 41.91
C LEU A 82 -5.28 -9.33 41.48
N GLU A 83 -4.44 -8.78 42.36
CA GLU A 83 -3.54 -7.68 42.04
C GLU A 83 -2.51 -8.09 40.98
N GLY A 84 -1.90 -9.27 41.12
CA GLY A 84 -1.02 -9.84 40.09
C GLY A 84 -1.71 -10.03 38.74
N LEU A 85 -2.97 -10.49 38.72
CA LEU A 85 -3.75 -10.60 37.49
C LEU A 85 -4.10 -9.22 36.90
N ARG A 86 -4.39 -8.22 37.74
CA ARG A 86 -4.61 -6.83 37.29
C ARG A 86 -3.36 -6.28 36.61
N TYR A 87 -2.18 -6.50 37.20
CA TYR A 87 -0.91 -6.09 36.60
C TYR A 87 -0.70 -6.73 35.23
N GLN A 88 -0.88 -8.05 35.12
CA GLN A 88 -0.77 -8.76 33.84
C GLN A 88 -1.77 -8.27 32.78
N CYS A 89 -2.98 -7.87 33.20
CA CYS A 89 -3.96 -7.28 32.28
C CYS A 89 -3.51 -5.89 31.82
N SER A 90 -2.94 -5.08 32.71
CA SER A 90 -2.38 -3.76 32.37
C SER A 90 -1.25 -3.89 31.36
N GLU A 91 -0.28 -4.77 31.60
CA GLU A 91 0.83 -5.01 30.66
C GLU A 91 0.31 -5.47 29.28
N ALA A 92 -0.64 -6.40 29.25
CA ALA A 92 -1.24 -6.86 28.00
C ALA A 92 -2.02 -5.76 27.27
N GLN A 93 -2.67 -4.85 28.01
CA GLN A 93 -3.39 -3.71 27.45
C GLN A 93 -2.43 -2.66 26.87
N GLU A 94 -1.32 -2.39 27.55
CA GLU A 94 -0.26 -1.49 27.08
C GLU A 94 0.38 -2.02 25.79
N GLU A 95 0.67 -3.33 25.75
CA GLU A 95 1.17 -3.99 24.54
C GLU A 95 0.19 -3.87 23.37
N LEU A 96 -1.09 -4.15 23.62
CA LEU A 96 -2.14 -3.99 22.61
C LEU A 96 -2.19 -2.54 22.09
N ALA A 97 -2.14 -1.55 22.97
CA ALA A 97 -2.15 -0.14 22.60
C ALA A 97 -0.92 0.23 21.74
N ARG A 98 0.26 -0.29 22.09
CA ARG A 98 1.49 -0.09 21.31
C ARG A 98 1.33 -0.64 19.89
N VAL A 99 0.87 -1.88 19.76
CA VAL A 99 0.71 -2.53 18.46
C VAL A 99 -0.41 -1.89 17.62
N GLN A 100 -1.45 -1.36 18.26
CA GLN A 100 -2.47 -0.56 17.56
C GLN A 100 -1.93 0.76 17.01
N GLU A 101 -1.00 1.42 17.69
CA GLU A 101 -0.33 2.61 17.13
C GLU A 101 0.60 2.23 15.97
N GLU A 102 1.30 1.09 16.06
CA GLU A 102 2.04 0.54 14.91
C GLU A 102 1.10 0.29 13.70
N GLU A 103 -0.12 -0.20 13.93
CA GLU A 103 -1.11 -0.37 12.85
C GLU A 103 -1.47 0.96 12.21
N ARG A 104 -1.70 2.02 13.01
CA ARG A 104 -1.99 3.36 12.48
C ARG A 104 -0.82 3.91 11.66
N VAL A 105 0.41 3.69 12.10
CA VAL A 105 1.61 4.06 11.32
C VAL A 105 1.64 3.31 9.98
N ALA A 106 1.42 1.99 10.00
CA ALA A 106 1.41 1.17 8.79
C ALA A 106 0.28 1.57 7.82
N GLN A 107 -0.90 1.92 8.33
CA GLN A 107 -2.00 2.45 7.52
C GLN A 107 -1.60 3.77 6.83
N ARG A 108 -0.94 4.69 7.54
CA ARG A 108 -0.42 5.93 6.95
C ARG A 108 0.59 5.64 5.83
N GLN A 109 1.46 4.64 6.00
CA GLN A 109 2.43 4.23 4.98
C GLN A 109 1.75 3.67 3.74
N VAL A 110 0.74 2.81 3.89
CA VAL A 110 -0.05 2.28 2.77
C VAL A 110 -0.71 3.41 1.99
N HIS A 111 -1.33 4.38 2.68
CA HIS A 111 -1.93 5.54 2.02
C HIS A 111 -0.91 6.42 1.30
N ALA A 112 0.29 6.59 1.86
CA ALA A 112 1.36 7.32 1.19
C ALA A 112 1.84 6.59 -0.08
N ALA A 113 2.06 5.28 0.01
CA ALA A 113 2.46 4.45 -1.12
C ALA A 113 1.39 4.42 -2.22
N GLN A 114 0.10 4.35 -1.84
CA GLN A 114 -1.01 4.42 -2.78
C GLN A 114 -1.02 5.73 -3.57
N ARG A 115 -0.79 6.87 -2.90
CA ARG A 115 -0.69 8.18 -3.57
C ARG A 115 0.51 8.25 -4.50
N ALA A 116 1.66 7.71 -4.09
CA ALA A 116 2.85 7.66 -4.92
C ALA A 116 2.62 6.82 -6.19
N MET A 117 1.99 5.64 -6.05
CA MET A 117 1.60 4.78 -7.17
C MET A 117 0.64 5.48 -8.13
N GLN A 118 -0.39 6.17 -7.62
CA GLN A 118 -1.31 6.96 -8.45
C GLN A 118 -0.58 8.07 -9.22
N GLY A 119 0.37 8.75 -8.56
CA GLY A 119 1.22 9.75 -9.19
C GLY A 119 2.06 9.18 -10.33
N ALA A 120 2.72 8.03 -10.10
CA ALA A 120 3.53 7.36 -11.11
C ALA A 120 2.68 6.89 -12.31
N ILE A 121 1.48 6.35 -12.07
CA ILE A 121 0.54 5.97 -13.13
C ILE A 121 0.12 7.19 -13.96
N SER A 122 -0.21 8.31 -13.31
CA SER A 122 -0.60 9.54 -14.00
C SER A 122 0.54 10.08 -14.87
N ALA A 123 1.77 10.09 -14.33
CA ALA A 123 2.95 10.53 -15.05
C ALA A 123 3.25 9.64 -16.27
N LEU A 124 3.12 8.31 -16.14
CA LEU A 124 3.29 7.39 -17.26
C LEU A 124 2.25 7.66 -18.36
N LYS A 125 0.96 7.76 -18.00
CA LYS A 125 -0.12 8.04 -18.95
C LYS A 125 0.09 9.33 -19.73
N ALA A 126 0.64 10.37 -19.09
CA ALA A 126 0.95 11.63 -19.75
C ALA A 126 2.01 11.44 -20.86
N VAL A 127 3.06 10.64 -20.59
CA VAL A 127 4.11 10.35 -21.56
C VAL A 127 3.62 9.41 -22.67
N GLU A 128 2.77 8.42 -22.34
CA GLU A 128 2.13 7.54 -23.31
C GLU A 128 1.24 8.32 -24.29
N SER A 129 0.39 9.23 -23.79
CA SER A 129 -0.47 10.07 -24.63
C SER A 129 0.33 11.01 -25.55
N HIS A 130 1.43 11.57 -25.04
CA HIS A 130 2.34 12.36 -25.88
C HIS A 130 3.01 11.49 -26.97
N HIS A 131 3.43 10.27 -26.62
CA HIS A 131 4.02 9.33 -27.58
C HIS A 131 3.04 8.97 -28.70
N GLU A 132 1.79 8.67 -28.37
CA GLU A 132 0.72 8.40 -29.35
C GLU A 132 0.52 9.59 -30.30
N THR A 133 0.43 10.81 -29.75
CA THR A 133 0.27 12.04 -30.54
C THR A 133 1.47 12.24 -31.49
N TRP A 134 2.68 12.05 -30.99
CA TRP A 134 3.90 12.13 -31.79
C TRP A 134 3.92 11.09 -32.92
N GLN A 135 3.50 9.85 -32.67
CA GLN A 135 3.43 8.81 -33.72
C GLN A 135 2.46 9.21 -34.84
N ASP A 136 1.31 9.76 -34.49
CA ASP A 136 0.31 10.19 -35.48
C ASP A 136 0.78 11.41 -36.29
N GLU A 137 1.52 12.32 -35.66
CA GLU A 137 2.21 13.39 -36.38
C GLU A 137 3.25 12.85 -37.36
N GLN A 138 4.08 11.88 -36.95
CA GLN A 138 5.09 11.29 -37.83
C GLN A 138 4.44 10.59 -39.03
N LYS A 139 3.37 9.81 -38.80
CA LYS A 139 2.59 9.19 -39.89
C LYS A 139 2.03 10.24 -40.84
N THR A 140 1.48 11.33 -40.31
CA THR A 140 0.92 12.42 -41.12
C THR A 140 2.01 13.11 -41.94
N ARG A 141 3.18 13.40 -41.35
CA ARG A 141 4.32 14.00 -42.04
C ARG A 141 4.89 13.07 -43.11
N ALA A 142 5.01 11.77 -42.83
CA ALA A 142 5.44 10.77 -43.79
C ALA A 142 4.47 10.69 -44.99
N ARG A 143 3.16 10.68 -44.73
CA ARG A 143 2.13 10.71 -45.77
C ARG A 143 2.22 11.97 -46.64
N ARG A 144 2.32 13.16 -46.03
CA ARG A 144 2.46 14.42 -46.78
C ARG A 144 3.74 14.46 -47.62
N ARG A 145 4.86 13.96 -47.08
CA ARG A 145 6.13 13.84 -47.83
C ARG A 145 5.96 12.92 -49.04
N ALA A 146 5.28 11.79 -48.88
CA ALA A 146 4.99 10.87 -49.99
C ALA A 146 4.07 11.50 -51.05
N GLU A 147 3.01 12.20 -50.63
CA GLU A 147 2.10 12.93 -51.53
C GLU A 147 2.87 14.00 -52.34
N MET A 148 3.69 14.83 -51.68
CA MET A 148 4.52 15.84 -52.36
C MET A 148 5.51 15.22 -53.35
N GLN A 149 6.14 14.09 -53.01
CA GLN A 149 7.03 13.38 -53.92
C GLN A 149 6.29 12.87 -55.17
N MET A 150 5.07 12.35 -55.00
CA MET A 150 4.24 11.91 -56.13
C MET A 150 3.81 13.09 -57.01
N ASP A 151 3.43 14.21 -56.42
CA ASP A 151 3.07 15.44 -57.15
C ASP A 151 4.28 16.01 -57.93
N GLU A 152 5.48 15.99 -57.34
CA GLU A 152 6.72 16.38 -58.04
C GLU A 152 7.02 15.46 -59.23
N ILE A 153 6.86 14.15 -59.07
CA ILE A 153 7.05 13.17 -60.15
C ILE A 153 6.02 13.41 -61.26
N ALA A 154 4.75 13.58 -60.91
CA ALA A 154 3.67 13.85 -61.86
C ALA A 154 3.91 15.16 -62.62
N THR A 155 4.35 16.22 -61.93
CA THR A 155 4.67 17.52 -62.54
C THR A 155 5.84 17.43 -63.50
N ARG A 156 6.90 16.66 -63.16
CA ARG A 156 8.04 16.42 -64.07
C ARG A 156 7.60 15.65 -65.32
N LEU A 157 6.86 14.56 -65.16
CA LEU A 157 6.33 13.78 -66.28
C LEU A 157 5.43 14.60 -67.20
N TRP A 158 4.58 15.47 -66.63
CA TRP A 158 3.73 16.37 -67.42
C TRP A 158 4.55 17.39 -68.22
N ARG A 159 5.60 17.97 -67.63
CA ARG A 159 6.50 18.90 -68.33
C ARG A 159 7.28 18.23 -69.47
N GLU A 160 7.68 16.98 -69.30
CA GLU A 160 8.39 16.20 -70.33
C GLU A 160 7.49 15.80 -71.51
N GLN A 161 6.16 15.81 -71.35
CA GLN A 161 5.19 15.48 -72.39
C GLN A 161 4.65 16.69 -73.16
N GLN A 162 5.07 17.92 -72.84
CA GLN A 162 4.71 19.10 -73.63
C GLN A 162 5.59 19.19 -74.89
N PRO A 163 5.00 19.33 -76.10
CA PRO A 163 5.73 19.42 -77.37
C PRO A 163 6.48 20.75 -77.56
#